data_AF-A0A175RZJ1-F1
#
_entry.id   AF-A0A175RZJ1-F1
#
_cell.length_a   1.000
_cell.length_b   1.000
_cell.length_c   1.000
_cell.angle_alpha   90.00
_cell.angle_beta   90.00
_cell.angle_gamma   90.00
#
_symmetry.space_group_name_H-M   'P 1'
#
loop_
_entity.id
_entity.type
_entity.pdbx_description
1 polymer ?
#
loop_
_entity_poly.entity_id
_entity_poly.type
_entity_poly.pdbx_seq_one_letter_code
_entity_poly.pdbx_strand_id
1 'polypeptide(L)'
;MDDLGSSSARAALVAALDVVGAAPSERFERIVRVAREVFDVPLSYVNVLDDDLLHTLTPNVPDEIVSGPVGWSFCQLTIRQVEPTVICDTTADPRTAGLPGVTNRGIRFYAGVPLTMPGGVPVGTLCLMDTQPRDFSLADEAALIDFGRWAERALGQGLHHDRLQDVVAALTPAPLGVRDLHVSATSVPYGDTSGDLHDWSTDGQHLIVTLADVMGKEQPAAILAAGIRAALRQHRDRAPEDAVRAVEPAVAEDLVAASAFATLFHARVTLGTGAVEAVDAGHGLVVHLGADGRHRVLRSHDLPLGLHPVGAARSVTTVTLAPGDALLVASDGALDLGDGTIDTLSELARTFERTRDHHAFLETVRLRAAERAEDDVTVVLLTRDA
;
A
#
# COMPACT_ATOMS: atom_id res chain seq x y z
N MET A 1 40.71 -6.21 -4.73
CA MET A 1 40.23 -4.96 -5.32
C MET A 1 39.11 -5.38 -6.26
N ASP A 2 37.85 -5.50 -5.84
CA ASP A 2 37.12 -4.99 -4.68
C ASP A 2 36.05 -6.01 -4.26
N ASP A 3 36.00 -6.40 -2.98
CA ASP A 3 34.98 -7.32 -2.41
C ASP A 3 34.19 -6.67 -1.25
N LEU A 4 34.42 -5.38 -1.00
CA LEU A 4 33.80 -4.63 0.11
C LEU A 4 32.58 -3.82 -0.33
N GLY A 5 32.29 -3.74 -1.64
CA GLY A 5 31.18 -2.95 -2.19
C GLY A 5 29.87 -3.74 -2.41
N SER A 6 29.94 -5.02 -2.77
CA SER A 6 28.74 -5.80 -3.14
C SER A 6 27.98 -6.37 -1.94
N SER A 7 28.65 -6.59 -0.80
CA SER A 7 28.07 -7.16 0.41
C SER A 7 26.98 -6.26 1.00
N SER A 8 27.31 -4.97 1.27
CA SER A 8 26.32 -4.04 1.83
C SER A 8 25.18 -3.70 0.86
N ALA A 9 25.46 -3.66 -0.45
CA ALA A 9 24.44 -3.40 -1.47
C ALA A 9 23.44 -4.55 -1.58
N ARG A 10 23.90 -5.80 -1.53
CA ARG A 10 23.04 -6.99 -1.51
C ARG A 10 22.19 -7.03 -0.24
N ALA A 11 22.78 -6.83 0.94
CA ALA A 11 22.04 -6.82 2.20
C ALA A 11 20.93 -5.74 2.20
N ALA A 12 21.24 -4.53 1.71
CA ALA A 12 20.25 -3.46 1.57
C ALA A 12 19.14 -3.82 0.57
N LEU A 13 19.48 -4.50 -0.53
CA LEU A 13 18.51 -4.89 -1.54
C LEU A 13 17.62 -6.05 -1.07
N VAL A 14 18.18 -7.01 -0.34
CA VAL A 14 17.42 -8.10 0.29
C VAL A 14 16.47 -7.57 1.36
N ALA A 15 16.91 -6.59 2.17
CA ALA A 15 16.02 -5.90 3.10
C ALA A 15 14.88 -5.17 2.37
N ALA A 16 15.19 -4.50 1.24
CA ALA A 16 14.20 -3.79 0.44
C ALA A 16 13.21 -4.70 -0.31
N LEU A 17 13.48 -6.00 -0.44
CA LEU A 17 12.55 -6.95 -1.04
C LEU A 17 11.40 -7.34 -0.10
N ASP A 18 11.56 -7.11 1.21
CA ASP A 18 10.61 -7.46 2.29
C ASP A 18 10.05 -8.90 2.23
N VAL A 19 10.87 -9.84 1.77
CA VAL A 19 10.49 -11.26 1.65
C VAL A 19 10.97 -12.13 2.82
N VAL A 20 11.89 -11.62 3.65
CA VAL A 20 12.49 -12.37 4.76
C VAL A 20 11.60 -12.28 6.00
N GLY A 21 11.07 -13.41 6.46
CA GLY A 21 10.17 -13.46 7.62
C GLY A 21 8.71 -13.15 7.31
N ALA A 22 8.40 -12.80 6.05
CA ALA A 22 7.03 -12.70 5.54
C ALA A 22 6.35 -14.08 5.49
N ALA A 23 5.02 -14.09 5.48
CA ALA A 23 4.25 -15.32 5.29
C ALA A 23 4.61 -15.99 3.93
N PRO A 24 4.58 -17.34 3.84
CA PRO A 24 4.85 -18.04 2.59
C PRO A 24 3.98 -17.50 1.45
N SER A 25 4.61 -17.10 0.35
CA SER A 25 3.91 -16.49 -0.79
C SER A 25 3.61 -17.54 -1.86
N GLU A 26 2.33 -17.65 -2.25
CA GLU A 26 1.84 -18.59 -3.28
C GLU A 26 2.64 -18.49 -4.58
N ARG A 27 3.10 -17.29 -4.93
CA ARG A 27 3.90 -17.06 -6.15
C ARG A 27 5.21 -17.84 -6.15
N PHE A 28 5.92 -17.90 -5.01
CA PHE A 28 7.19 -18.63 -4.91
C PHE A 28 6.95 -20.13 -4.77
N GLU A 29 5.95 -20.53 -3.98
CA GLU A 29 5.56 -21.93 -3.81
C GLU A 29 5.16 -22.57 -5.14
N ARG A 30 4.42 -21.85 -5.97
CA ARG A 30 4.05 -22.29 -7.31
C ARG A 30 5.26 -22.51 -8.20
N ILE A 31 6.25 -21.62 -8.18
CA ILE A 31 7.48 -21.75 -8.97
C ILE A 31 8.23 -23.02 -8.58
N VAL A 32 8.47 -23.24 -7.28
CA VAL A 32 9.22 -24.42 -6.82
C VAL A 32 8.45 -25.71 -7.04
N ARG A 33 7.12 -25.70 -6.93
CA ARG A 33 6.27 -26.87 -7.21
C ARG A 33 6.36 -27.27 -8.68
N VAL A 34 6.19 -26.31 -9.59
CA VAL A 34 6.29 -26.58 -11.04
C VAL A 34 7.73 -27.00 -11.40
N ALA A 35 8.75 -26.40 -10.79
CA ALA A 35 10.13 -26.83 -11.01
C ALA A 35 10.36 -28.30 -10.57
N ARG A 36 9.85 -28.72 -9.41
CA ARG A 36 9.94 -30.13 -8.98
C ARG A 36 9.28 -31.08 -9.97
N GLU A 37 8.09 -30.72 -10.45
CA GLU A 37 7.36 -31.53 -11.43
C GLU A 37 8.09 -31.61 -12.77
N VAL A 38 8.63 -30.49 -13.27
CA VAL A 38 9.30 -30.42 -14.58
C VAL A 38 10.67 -31.13 -14.57
N PHE A 39 11.45 -30.95 -13.51
CA PHE A 39 12.78 -31.55 -13.37
C PHE A 39 12.77 -32.91 -12.68
N ASP A 40 11.59 -33.40 -12.28
CA ASP A 40 11.38 -34.64 -11.52
C ASP A 40 12.28 -34.73 -10.28
N VAL A 41 12.46 -33.64 -9.52
CA VAL A 41 13.30 -33.60 -8.31
C VAL A 41 12.45 -33.51 -7.04
N PRO A 42 12.87 -34.14 -5.93
CA PRO A 42 12.10 -34.09 -4.69
C PRO A 42 12.15 -32.74 -4.00
N LEU A 43 13.23 -31.95 -4.21
CA LEU A 43 13.47 -30.72 -3.48
C LEU A 43 13.78 -29.57 -4.45
N SER A 44 13.13 -28.44 -4.21
CA SER A 44 13.41 -27.17 -4.87
C SER A 44 13.16 -26.02 -3.91
N TYR A 45 13.99 -24.98 -3.97
CA TYR A 45 13.92 -23.85 -3.06
C TYR A 45 14.21 -22.53 -3.77
N VAL A 46 13.45 -21.50 -3.42
CA VAL A 46 13.87 -20.11 -3.62
C VAL A 46 14.50 -19.62 -2.32
N ASN A 47 15.73 -19.15 -2.40
CA ASN A 47 16.49 -18.63 -1.27
C ASN A 47 16.95 -17.20 -1.55
N VAL A 48 16.96 -16.35 -0.53
CA VAL A 48 17.63 -15.04 -0.54
C VAL A 48 18.78 -15.06 0.46
N LEU A 49 19.84 -14.32 0.17
CA LEU A 49 21.07 -14.36 0.95
C LEU A 49 21.46 -12.95 1.35
N ASP A 50 21.59 -12.71 2.65
CA ASP A 50 22.30 -11.54 3.17
C ASP A 50 23.79 -11.87 3.38
N ASP A 51 24.51 -11.06 4.16
CA ASP A 51 25.96 -11.22 4.33
C ASP A 51 26.36 -12.50 5.07
N ASP A 52 25.55 -12.95 6.02
CA ASP A 52 25.87 -14.08 6.90
C ASP A 52 24.84 -15.22 6.81
N LEU A 53 23.61 -14.90 6.43
CA LEU A 53 22.47 -15.80 6.48
C LEU A 53 21.86 -16.05 5.09
N LEU A 54 21.48 -17.31 4.89
CA LEU A 54 20.58 -17.74 3.84
C LEU A 54 19.18 -17.86 4.45
N HIS A 55 18.19 -17.30 3.77
CA HIS A 55 16.77 -17.41 4.12
C HIS A 55 16.02 -18.13 3.02
N THR A 56 15.30 -19.19 3.37
CA THR A 56 14.48 -20.00 2.47
C THR A 56 13.06 -19.46 2.46
N LEU A 57 12.60 -19.01 1.28
CA LEU A 57 11.26 -18.44 1.10
C LEU A 57 10.19 -19.51 0.89
N THR A 58 10.60 -20.73 0.55
CA THR A 58 9.71 -21.83 0.16
C THR A 58 10.07 -23.13 0.90
N PRO A 59 9.78 -23.24 2.20
CA PRO A 59 9.98 -24.50 2.92
C PRO A 59 9.18 -25.63 2.26
N ASN A 60 9.77 -26.83 2.21
CA ASN A 60 9.14 -28.01 1.62
C ASN A 60 8.16 -28.70 2.59
N VAL A 61 8.41 -28.55 3.90
CA VAL A 61 7.63 -29.17 4.96
C VAL A 61 7.37 -28.15 6.08
N PRO A 62 6.27 -28.32 6.83
CA PRO A 62 6.07 -27.59 8.09
C PRO A 62 7.29 -27.79 9.01
N ASP A 63 7.72 -26.72 9.69
CA ASP A 63 8.85 -26.70 10.63
C ASP A 63 10.25 -26.97 10.03
N GLU A 64 10.42 -26.85 8.70
CA GLU A 64 11.75 -26.84 8.10
C GLU A 64 12.57 -25.63 8.62
N ILE A 65 13.86 -25.82 8.87
CA ILE A 65 14.76 -24.71 9.21
C ILE A 65 14.87 -23.81 7.97
N VAL A 66 14.25 -22.64 8.04
CA VAL A 66 14.18 -21.66 6.94
C VAL A 66 15.27 -20.61 6.96
N SER A 67 16.22 -20.67 7.92
CA SER A 67 17.37 -19.76 7.93
C SER A 67 18.61 -20.41 8.52
N GLY A 68 19.79 -20.09 7.98
CA GLY A 68 21.06 -20.60 8.49
C GLY A 68 22.28 -19.99 7.82
N PRO A 69 23.50 -20.32 8.28
CA PRO A 69 24.74 -19.73 7.75
C PRO A 69 24.91 -20.02 6.26
N VAL A 70 25.18 -18.98 5.45
CA VAL A 70 25.39 -19.13 3.99
C VAL A 70 26.45 -20.20 3.68
N GLY A 71 27.54 -20.22 4.47
CA GLY A 71 28.67 -21.15 4.31
C GLY A 71 28.31 -22.63 4.48
N TRP A 72 27.13 -22.97 4.99
CA TRP A 72 26.64 -24.34 5.11
C TRP A 72 25.76 -24.78 3.94
N SER A 73 25.47 -23.88 3.01
CA SER A 73 24.57 -24.11 1.88
C SER A 73 25.34 -24.36 0.58
N PHE A 74 24.70 -25.02 -0.38
CA PHE A 74 25.18 -25.08 -1.77
C PHE A 74 25.03 -23.73 -2.49
N CYS A 75 24.05 -22.91 -2.08
CA CYS A 75 23.74 -21.61 -2.66
C CYS A 75 24.92 -20.63 -2.63
N GLN A 76 25.85 -20.79 -1.68
CA GLN A 76 27.09 -20.01 -1.63
C GLN A 76 27.95 -20.15 -2.88
N LEU A 77 27.86 -21.29 -3.58
CA LEU A 77 28.59 -21.54 -4.82
C LEU A 77 27.90 -20.84 -5.98
N THR A 78 26.57 -20.97 -6.05
CA THR A 78 25.73 -20.40 -7.12
C THR A 78 25.70 -18.88 -7.10
N ILE A 79 25.52 -18.24 -5.95
CA ILE A 79 25.34 -16.79 -5.88
C ILE A 79 26.57 -16.00 -6.38
N ARG A 80 27.73 -16.65 -6.45
CA ARG A 80 29.00 -16.08 -6.92
C ARG A 80 29.21 -16.24 -8.44
N GLN A 81 28.32 -16.95 -9.11
CA GLN A 81 28.39 -17.19 -10.56
C GLN A 81 27.39 -16.30 -11.31
N VAL A 82 27.66 -16.09 -12.59
CA VAL A 82 26.68 -15.52 -13.54
C VAL A 82 25.85 -16.63 -14.19
N GLU A 83 26.45 -17.80 -14.37
CA GLU A 83 25.83 -18.98 -14.98
C GLU A 83 25.32 -19.97 -13.90
N PRO A 84 24.40 -20.88 -14.26
CA PRO A 84 23.97 -21.94 -13.35
C PRO A 84 25.15 -22.77 -12.82
N THR A 85 25.06 -23.17 -11.56
CA THR A 85 25.99 -24.12 -10.95
C THR A 85 25.34 -25.48 -10.88
N VAL A 86 25.91 -26.46 -11.58
CA VAL A 86 25.43 -27.84 -11.66
C VAL A 86 26.47 -28.78 -11.06
N ILE A 87 26.02 -29.66 -10.16
CA ILE A 87 26.84 -30.66 -9.48
C ILE A 87 26.09 -31.98 -9.55
N CYS A 88 26.50 -32.83 -10.50
CA CYS A 88 25.86 -34.12 -10.79
C CYS A 88 26.00 -35.14 -9.64
N ASP A 89 27.12 -35.10 -8.91
CA ASP A 89 27.37 -35.87 -7.68
C ASP A 89 28.11 -35.02 -6.64
N THR A 90 27.40 -34.61 -5.59
CA THR A 90 27.94 -33.76 -4.51
C THR A 90 28.93 -34.48 -3.60
N THR A 91 29.00 -35.82 -3.63
CA THR A 91 30.01 -36.58 -2.87
C THR A 91 31.35 -36.62 -3.59
N ALA A 92 31.32 -36.48 -4.92
CA ALA A 92 32.51 -36.44 -5.76
C ALA A 92 33.12 -35.03 -5.89
N ASP A 93 32.34 -33.97 -5.59
CA ASP A 93 32.80 -32.59 -5.67
C ASP A 93 33.44 -32.11 -4.35
N PRO A 94 34.76 -31.81 -4.33
CA PRO A 94 35.47 -31.37 -3.12
C PRO A 94 34.90 -30.11 -2.46
N ARG A 95 34.21 -29.25 -3.21
CA ARG A 95 33.60 -28.01 -2.71
C ARG A 95 32.34 -28.28 -1.90
N THR A 96 31.73 -29.46 -2.05
CA THR A 96 30.43 -29.77 -1.44
C THR A 96 30.41 -31.01 -0.56
N ALA A 97 31.35 -31.94 -0.74
CA ALA A 97 31.39 -33.22 -0.02
C ALA A 97 31.37 -33.06 1.52
N GLY A 98 31.92 -31.96 2.05
CA GLY A 98 31.92 -31.65 3.48
C GLY A 98 30.69 -30.88 3.99
N LEU A 99 29.76 -30.46 3.12
CA LEU A 99 28.61 -29.66 3.54
C LEU A 99 27.60 -30.49 4.35
N PRO A 100 26.89 -29.89 5.32
CA PRO A 100 25.85 -30.57 6.09
C PRO A 100 24.74 -31.20 5.21
N GLY A 101 24.43 -30.59 4.07
CA GLY A 101 23.48 -31.13 3.10
C GLY A 101 23.90 -32.50 2.56
N VAL A 102 25.21 -32.73 2.36
CA VAL A 102 25.75 -34.01 1.86
C VAL A 102 25.91 -35.02 2.99
N THR A 103 26.51 -34.59 4.10
CA THR A 103 26.90 -35.46 5.23
C THR A 103 25.73 -35.87 6.12
N ASN A 104 24.76 -34.97 6.35
CA ASN A 104 23.65 -35.21 7.27
C ASN A 104 22.30 -35.45 6.55
N ARG A 105 22.04 -34.74 5.43
CA ARG A 105 20.75 -34.82 4.71
C ARG A 105 20.77 -35.76 3.51
N GLY A 106 21.93 -36.29 3.11
CA GLY A 106 22.03 -37.26 2.02
C GLY A 106 21.82 -36.68 0.63
N ILE A 107 21.95 -35.36 0.44
CA ILE A 107 21.89 -34.75 -0.90
C ILE A 107 23.06 -35.24 -1.75
N ARG A 108 22.76 -35.61 -2.99
CA ARG A 108 23.70 -36.15 -4.00
C ARG A 108 23.71 -35.35 -5.29
N PHE A 109 22.66 -34.58 -5.57
CA PHE A 109 22.60 -33.72 -6.75
C PHE A 109 22.24 -32.29 -6.34
N TYR A 110 22.84 -31.31 -7.01
CA TYR A 110 22.50 -29.89 -6.87
C TYR A 110 22.58 -29.18 -8.22
N ALA A 111 21.54 -28.43 -8.57
CA ALA A 111 21.59 -27.45 -9.65
C ALA A 111 20.96 -26.15 -9.16
N GLY A 112 21.65 -25.02 -9.33
CA GLY A 112 21.15 -23.73 -8.89
C GLY A 112 21.46 -22.61 -9.88
N VAL A 113 20.53 -21.67 -10.01
CA VAL A 113 20.69 -20.45 -10.80
C VAL A 113 20.70 -19.23 -9.87
N PRO A 114 21.63 -18.26 -10.05
CA PRO A 114 21.60 -17.02 -9.30
C PRO A 114 20.37 -16.19 -9.67
N LEU A 115 19.78 -15.52 -8.68
CA LEU A 115 18.68 -14.57 -8.87
C LEU A 115 19.23 -13.16 -8.73
N THR A 116 19.11 -12.37 -9.79
CA THR A 116 19.68 -11.04 -9.92
C THR A 116 18.61 -9.96 -10.02
N MET A 117 18.85 -8.85 -9.35
CA MET A 117 17.97 -7.68 -9.37
C MET A 117 18.50 -6.60 -10.35
N PRO A 118 17.70 -5.57 -10.69
CA PRO A 118 18.16 -4.46 -11.52
C PRO A 118 19.49 -3.89 -11.02
N GLY A 119 20.43 -3.65 -11.94
CA GLY A 119 21.82 -3.30 -11.61
C GLY A 119 22.76 -4.50 -11.49
N GLY A 120 22.28 -5.73 -11.69
CA GLY A 120 23.10 -6.94 -11.78
C GLY A 120 23.57 -7.48 -10.42
N VAL A 121 22.91 -7.08 -9.34
CA VAL A 121 23.26 -7.52 -7.98
C VAL A 121 22.59 -8.88 -7.70
N PRO A 122 23.34 -9.96 -7.43
CA PRO A 122 22.77 -11.25 -7.08
C PRO A 122 22.25 -11.20 -5.63
N VAL A 123 20.97 -11.47 -5.44
CA VAL A 123 20.27 -11.42 -4.14
C VAL A 123 19.89 -12.79 -3.60
N GLY A 124 19.91 -13.81 -4.46
CA GLY A 124 19.36 -15.11 -4.11
C GLY A 124 19.72 -16.21 -5.09
N THR A 125 19.09 -17.37 -4.90
CA THR A 125 19.21 -18.52 -5.79
C THR A 125 17.88 -19.27 -5.89
N LEU A 126 17.54 -19.77 -7.08
CA LEU A 126 16.61 -20.88 -7.22
C LEU A 126 17.45 -22.15 -7.35
N CYS A 127 17.18 -23.18 -6.55
CA CYS A 127 17.91 -24.43 -6.63
C CYS A 127 17.02 -25.67 -6.64
N LEU A 128 17.57 -26.74 -7.21
CA LEU A 128 17.05 -28.09 -7.32
C LEU A 128 18.01 -29.02 -6.58
N MET A 129 17.47 -29.98 -5.82
CA MET A 129 18.26 -30.97 -5.11
C MET A 129 17.64 -32.36 -5.18
N ASP A 130 18.48 -33.38 -5.18
CA ASP A 130 18.07 -34.77 -5.05
C ASP A 130 19.04 -35.57 -4.17
N THR A 131 18.54 -36.66 -3.60
CA THR A 131 19.25 -37.69 -2.83
C THR A 131 19.92 -38.75 -3.72
N GLN A 132 19.74 -38.68 -5.03
CA GLN A 132 20.45 -39.48 -6.03
C GLN A 132 21.30 -38.59 -6.94
N PRO A 133 22.48 -39.04 -7.41
CA PRO A 133 23.21 -38.37 -8.47
C PRO A 133 22.36 -38.27 -9.74
N ARG A 134 22.55 -37.20 -10.52
CA ARG A 134 21.81 -36.98 -11.77
C ARG A 134 22.70 -36.41 -12.86
N ASP A 135 22.44 -36.84 -14.08
CA ASP A 135 22.86 -36.08 -15.26
C ASP A 135 21.95 -34.86 -15.43
N PHE A 136 22.50 -33.79 -15.97
CA PHE A 136 21.77 -32.55 -16.22
C PHE A 136 22.18 -32.01 -17.57
N SER A 137 21.23 -31.94 -18.50
CA SER A 137 21.51 -31.55 -19.88
C SER A 137 21.54 -30.04 -20.05
N LEU A 138 22.08 -29.57 -21.18
CA LEU A 138 22.00 -28.15 -21.56
C LEU A 138 20.55 -27.65 -21.71
N ALA A 139 19.61 -28.55 -22.05
CA ALA A 139 18.19 -28.20 -22.13
C ALA A 139 17.60 -27.99 -20.72
N ASP A 140 18.00 -28.82 -19.75
CA ASP A 140 17.60 -28.67 -18.35
C ASP A 140 18.18 -27.37 -17.76
N GLU A 141 19.43 -27.06 -18.10
CA GLU A 141 20.07 -25.80 -17.71
C GLU A 141 19.35 -24.57 -18.27
N ALA A 142 19.01 -24.59 -19.56
CA ALA A 142 18.22 -23.53 -20.17
C ALA A 142 16.84 -23.37 -19.51
N ALA A 143 16.15 -24.47 -19.21
CA ALA A 143 14.90 -24.44 -18.48
C ALA A 143 15.08 -23.86 -17.07
N LEU A 144 16.14 -24.25 -16.34
CA LEU A 144 16.40 -23.75 -14.99
C LEU A 144 16.65 -22.23 -15.00
N ILE A 145 17.33 -21.72 -16.02
CA ILE A 145 17.49 -20.27 -16.22
C ILE A 145 16.13 -19.58 -16.40
N ASP A 146 15.22 -20.16 -17.18
CA ASP A 146 13.89 -19.58 -17.36
C ASP A 146 13.07 -19.59 -16.06
N PHE A 147 13.15 -20.64 -15.24
CA PHE A 147 12.57 -20.63 -13.90
C PHE A 147 13.26 -19.60 -12.99
N GLY A 148 14.57 -19.40 -13.11
CA GLY A 148 15.31 -18.33 -12.43
C GLY A 148 14.72 -16.96 -12.77
N ARG A 149 14.48 -16.68 -14.05
CA ARG A 149 13.83 -15.43 -14.49
C ARG A 149 12.40 -15.27 -13.97
N TRP A 150 11.67 -16.37 -13.76
CA TRP A 150 10.34 -16.32 -13.15
C TRP A 150 10.44 -15.91 -11.68
N ALA A 151 11.40 -16.49 -10.95
CA ALA A 151 11.68 -16.12 -9.57
C ALA A 151 12.19 -14.68 -9.43
N GLU A 152 13.07 -14.21 -10.33
CA GLU A 152 13.52 -12.81 -10.37
C GLU A 152 12.36 -11.83 -10.55
N ARG A 153 11.42 -12.12 -11.46
CA ARG A 153 10.22 -11.28 -11.64
C ARG A 153 9.35 -11.28 -10.39
N ALA A 154 9.15 -12.45 -9.76
CA ALA A 154 8.37 -12.55 -8.52
C ALA A 154 9.04 -11.83 -7.34
N LEU A 155 10.38 -11.84 -7.26
CA LEU A 155 11.14 -11.04 -6.30
C LEU A 155 11.00 -9.54 -6.60
N GLY A 156 11.12 -9.14 -7.86
CA GLY A 156 10.98 -7.75 -8.29
C GLY A 156 9.59 -7.15 -7.99
N GLN A 157 8.53 -7.97 -7.93
CA GLN A 157 7.20 -7.51 -7.52
C GLN A 157 7.17 -6.97 -6.08
N GLY A 158 8.01 -7.46 -5.17
CA GLY A 158 8.15 -6.91 -3.82
C GLY A 158 8.69 -5.48 -3.83
N LEU A 159 9.62 -5.14 -4.73
CA LEU A 159 10.21 -3.79 -4.85
C LEU A 159 9.20 -2.72 -5.32
N HIS A 160 8.08 -3.12 -5.91
CA HIS A 160 7.10 -2.22 -6.53
C HIS A 160 5.83 -2.00 -5.70
N HIS A 161 5.51 -2.90 -4.78
CA HIS A 161 4.28 -2.83 -3.98
C HIS A 161 4.40 -1.78 -2.85
N ASP A 162 5.53 -1.73 -2.16
CA ASP A 162 5.65 -0.91 -0.94
C ASP A 162 5.94 0.57 -1.22
N ARG A 163 6.69 0.91 -2.28
CA ARG A 163 7.08 2.32 -2.50
C ARG A 163 5.91 3.25 -2.80
N LEU A 164 4.91 2.78 -3.55
CA LEU A 164 3.74 3.61 -3.81
C LEU A 164 2.92 3.77 -2.53
N GLN A 165 2.74 2.69 -1.76
CA GLN A 165 2.08 2.73 -0.47
C GLN A 165 2.79 3.67 0.50
N ASP A 166 4.11 3.58 0.61
CA ASP A 166 4.94 4.49 1.43
C ASP A 166 4.78 5.93 0.99
N VAL A 167 4.80 6.20 -0.32
CA VAL A 167 4.61 7.55 -0.85
C VAL A 167 3.22 8.06 -0.52
N VAL A 168 2.16 7.29 -0.77
CA VAL A 168 0.77 7.67 -0.48
C VAL A 168 0.55 7.85 1.02
N ALA A 169 1.07 6.95 1.86
CA ALA A 169 1.04 7.07 3.32
C ALA A 169 1.81 8.29 3.81
N ALA A 170 2.93 8.65 3.18
CA ALA A 170 3.65 9.89 3.47
C ALA A 170 2.88 11.15 3.07
N LEU A 171 1.82 11.03 2.25
CA LEU A 171 0.91 12.14 1.95
C LEU A 171 -0.16 12.34 3.04
N THR A 172 -0.35 11.39 3.97
CA THR A 172 -1.27 11.56 5.11
C THR A 172 -0.89 12.82 5.89
N PRO A 173 -1.83 13.77 6.10
CA PRO A 173 -1.54 15.00 6.80
C PRO A 173 -1.14 14.74 8.27
N ALA A 174 -0.08 15.41 8.72
CA ALA A 174 0.33 15.34 10.12
C ALA A 174 -0.75 15.95 11.03
N PRO A 175 -0.91 15.46 12.28
CA PRO A 175 -1.81 16.07 13.25
C PRO A 175 -1.56 17.57 13.38
N LEU A 176 -2.63 18.36 13.31
CA LEU A 176 -2.55 19.81 13.32
C LEU A 176 -3.28 20.36 14.55
N GLY A 177 -2.54 21.03 15.43
CA GLY A 177 -3.13 21.81 16.51
C GLY A 177 -3.53 23.19 16.01
N VAL A 178 -4.82 23.50 16.00
CA VAL A 178 -5.37 24.83 15.71
C VAL A 178 -6.18 25.33 16.90
N ARG A 179 -6.37 26.65 16.99
CA ARG A 179 -7.17 27.25 18.06
C ARG A 179 -8.61 26.77 17.95
N ASP A 180 -9.21 26.43 19.10
CA ASP A 180 -10.63 26.10 19.32
C ASP A 180 -11.24 25.02 18.41
N LEU A 181 -10.45 24.35 17.58
CA LEU A 181 -10.87 23.34 16.62
C LEU A 181 -9.97 22.11 16.71
N HIS A 182 -10.57 20.94 16.51
CA HIS A 182 -9.83 19.68 16.42
C HIS A 182 -10.25 18.93 15.15
N VAL A 183 -9.27 18.57 14.31
CA VAL A 183 -9.47 17.75 13.13
C VAL A 183 -8.73 16.42 13.28
N SER A 184 -9.38 15.34 12.88
CA SER A 184 -8.83 13.99 12.84
C SER A 184 -9.51 13.20 11.75
N ALA A 185 -8.85 12.17 11.22
CA ALA A 185 -9.45 11.27 10.27
C ALA A 185 -9.00 9.83 10.48
N THR A 186 -9.79 8.90 9.96
CA THR A 186 -9.36 7.52 9.68
C THR A 186 -9.58 7.25 8.20
N SER A 187 -8.69 6.47 7.59
CA SER A 187 -8.82 5.97 6.23
C SER A 187 -8.46 4.50 6.23
N VAL A 188 -9.34 3.66 5.71
CA VAL A 188 -9.18 2.21 5.60
C VAL A 188 -9.29 1.85 4.13
N PRO A 189 -8.18 1.50 3.46
CA PRO A 189 -8.22 1.13 2.05
C PRO A 189 -8.92 -0.22 1.85
N TYR A 190 -9.67 -0.34 0.76
CA TYR A 190 -10.13 -1.61 0.20
C TYR A 190 -9.08 -2.14 -0.78
N GLY A 191 -8.21 -3.01 -0.29
CA GLY A 191 -7.03 -3.51 -1.02
C GLY A 191 -5.75 -2.82 -0.59
N ASP A 192 -4.85 -2.57 -1.53
CA ASP A 192 -3.48 -2.13 -1.24
C ASP A 192 -3.33 -0.61 -1.08
N THR A 193 -4.11 0.18 -1.80
CA THR A 193 -4.06 1.65 -1.77
C THR A 193 -5.44 2.24 -1.95
N SER A 194 -5.70 3.36 -1.27
CA SER A 194 -6.98 4.06 -1.36
C SER A 194 -7.01 5.13 -2.46
N GLY A 195 -8.13 5.22 -3.18
CA GLY A 195 -8.53 6.36 -4.01
C GLY A 195 -9.09 7.54 -3.20
N ASP A 196 -9.40 7.34 -1.93
CA ASP A 196 -9.75 8.42 -1.02
C ASP A 196 -8.53 9.27 -0.67
N LEU A 197 -8.77 10.57 -0.63
CA LEU A 197 -7.83 11.58 -0.17
C LEU A 197 -8.48 12.37 0.96
N HIS A 198 -7.82 12.42 2.12
CA HIS A 198 -8.07 13.47 3.09
C HIS A 198 -6.83 14.34 3.30
N ASP A 199 -7.03 15.64 3.50
CA ASP A 199 -5.95 16.58 3.77
C ASP A 199 -6.43 17.71 4.68
N TRP A 200 -5.50 18.27 5.47
CA TRP A 200 -5.74 19.52 6.19
C TRP A 200 -4.49 20.37 6.28
N SER A 201 -4.71 21.69 6.33
CA SER A 201 -3.65 22.67 6.50
C SER A 201 -4.18 23.95 7.14
N THR A 202 -3.29 24.87 7.48
CA THR A 202 -3.68 26.19 7.99
C THR A 202 -2.86 27.29 7.35
N ASP A 203 -3.49 28.45 7.13
CA ASP A 203 -2.83 29.70 6.75
C ASP A 203 -2.61 30.63 7.98
N GLY A 204 -2.94 30.15 9.18
CA GLY A 204 -2.87 30.89 10.44
C GLY A 204 -4.15 31.65 10.82
N GLN A 205 -5.10 31.84 9.91
CA GLN A 205 -6.42 32.43 10.17
C GLN A 205 -7.56 31.45 9.92
N HIS A 206 -7.32 30.44 9.10
CA HIS A 206 -8.27 29.43 8.70
C HIS A 206 -7.66 28.03 8.85
N LEU A 207 -8.52 27.07 9.13
CA LEU A 207 -8.27 25.65 8.92
C LEU A 207 -8.88 25.25 7.57
N ILE A 208 -8.07 24.66 6.71
CA ILE A 208 -8.51 24.13 5.41
C ILE A 208 -8.62 22.61 5.57
N VAL A 209 -9.75 22.04 5.18
CA VAL A 209 -10.04 20.60 5.26
C VAL A 209 -10.55 20.13 3.90
N THR A 210 -10.00 19.01 3.43
CA THR A 210 -10.39 18.40 2.16
C THR A 210 -10.66 16.92 2.37
N LEU A 211 -11.75 16.42 1.80
CA LEU A 211 -11.96 15.01 1.50
C LEU A 211 -12.30 14.88 0.02
N ALA A 212 -11.64 13.99 -0.70
CA ALA A 212 -11.95 13.65 -2.08
C ALA A 212 -11.97 12.14 -2.23
N ASP A 213 -12.76 11.65 -3.16
CA ASP A 213 -12.89 10.24 -3.49
C ASP A 213 -12.86 10.12 -5.01
N VAL A 214 -11.86 9.42 -5.51
CA VAL A 214 -11.61 9.25 -6.94
C VAL A 214 -12.18 7.92 -7.41
N MET A 215 -13.07 7.97 -8.40
CA MET A 215 -13.62 6.76 -9.02
C MET A 215 -12.51 5.85 -9.56
N GLY A 216 -12.52 4.62 -9.07
CA GLY A 216 -11.55 3.59 -9.40
C GLY A 216 -11.10 2.89 -8.12
N LYS A 217 -10.22 1.90 -8.25
CA LYS A 217 -9.61 1.23 -7.10
C LYS A 217 -8.10 1.16 -7.30
N GLU A 218 -7.37 0.97 -6.20
CA GLU A 218 -5.93 0.73 -6.20
C GLU A 218 -5.11 1.93 -6.75
N GLN A 219 -4.04 1.63 -7.49
CA GLN A 219 -2.97 2.58 -7.80
C GLN A 219 -3.40 3.77 -8.68
N PRO A 220 -4.22 3.61 -9.75
CA PRO A 220 -4.59 4.73 -10.60
C PRO A 220 -5.40 5.81 -9.84
N ALA A 221 -6.33 5.39 -8.97
CA ALA A 221 -7.13 6.29 -8.16
C ALA A 221 -6.25 7.05 -7.16
N ALA A 222 -5.33 6.35 -6.47
CA ALA A 222 -4.39 6.95 -5.53
C ALA A 222 -3.48 8.03 -6.16
N ILE A 223 -3.02 7.81 -7.41
CA ILE A 223 -2.18 8.78 -8.14
C ILE A 223 -2.98 10.05 -8.47
N LEU A 224 -4.21 9.89 -8.96
CA LEU A 224 -5.11 11.01 -9.26
C LEU A 224 -5.46 11.79 -7.98
N ALA A 225 -5.74 11.08 -6.89
CA ALA A 225 -6.00 11.65 -5.57
C ALA A 225 -4.80 12.48 -5.07
N ALA A 226 -3.58 11.95 -5.20
CA ALA A 226 -2.36 12.70 -4.88
C ALA A 226 -2.19 13.98 -5.74
N GLY A 227 -2.56 13.92 -7.03
CA GLY A 227 -2.58 15.07 -7.94
C GLY A 227 -3.56 16.15 -7.49
N ILE A 228 -4.80 15.77 -7.16
CA ILE A 228 -5.84 16.68 -6.64
C ILE A 228 -5.35 17.36 -5.36
N ARG A 229 -4.78 16.59 -4.42
CA ARG A 229 -4.20 17.12 -3.17
C ARG A 229 -3.13 18.17 -3.45
N ALA A 230 -2.19 17.86 -4.34
CA ALA A 230 -1.09 18.74 -4.66
C ALA A 230 -1.58 20.05 -5.31
N ALA A 231 -2.58 19.97 -6.19
CA ALA A 231 -3.17 21.13 -6.84
C ALA A 231 -3.89 22.04 -5.82
N LEU A 232 -4.75 21.48 -4.96
CA LEU A 232 -5.48 22.26 -3.95
C LEU A 232 -4.55 22.92 -2.93
N ARG A 233 -3.47 22.23 -2.53
CA ARG A 233 -2.47 22.80 -1.59
C ARG A 233 -1.79 24.06 -2.11
N GLN A 234 -1.72 24.28 -3.42
CA GLN A 234 -1.17 25.50 -4.02
C GLN A 234 -2.09 26.72 -3.86
N HIS A 235 -3.35 26.50 -3.48
CA HIS A 235 -4.39 27.52 -3.38
C HIS A 235 -5.03 27.58 -1.99
N ARG A 236 -4.35 27.09 -0.95
CA ARG A 236 -4.86 27.06 0.44
C ARG A 236 -5.16 28.44 1.05
N ASP A 237 -4.64 29.50 0.44
CA ASP A 237 -4.85 30.90 0.82
C ASP A 237 -6.13 31.50 0.23
N ARG A 238 -6.80 30.79 -0.68
CA ARG A 238 -7.99 31.25 -1.39
C ARG A 238 -9.29 30.77 -0.74
N ALA A 239 -10.40 31.40 -1.10
CA ALA A 239 -11.72 30.87 -0.76
C ALA A 239 -11.95 29.52 -1.48
N PRO A 240 -12.72 28.58 -0.90
CA PRO A 240 -12.92 27.25 -1.48
C PRO A 240 -13.38 27.25 -2.95
N GLU A 241 -14.32 28.14 -3.31
CA GLU A 241 -14.78 28.30 -4.69
C GLU A 241 -13.65 28.70 -5.63
N ASP A 242 -12.84 29.67 -5.23
CA ASP A 242 -11.73 30.17 -6.04
C ASP A 242 -10.59 29.14 -6.16
N ALA A 243 -10.35 28.36 -5.10
CA ALA A 243 -9.38 27.27 -5.11
C ALA A 243 -9.81 26.14 -6.06
N VAL A 244 -11.05 25.66 -5.94
CA VAL A 244 -11.59 24.61 -6.82
C VAL A 244 -11.64 25.09 -8.27
N ARG A 245 -12.15 26.31 -8.52
CA ARG A 245 -12.21 26.89 -9.88
C ARG A 245 -10.83 27.02 -10.54
N ALA A 246 -9.77 27.24 -9.75
CA ALA A 246 -8.41 27.34 -10.27
C ALA A 246 -7.81 25.99 -10.67
N VAL A 247 -8.13 24.91 -9.95
CA VAL A 247 -7.54 23.57 -10.18
C VAL A 247 -8.36 22.70 -11.11
N GLU A 248 -9.68 22.91 -11.14
CA GLU A 248 -10.62 22.02 -11.81
C GLU A 248 -10.34 21.80 -13.30
N PRO A 249 -9.94 22.80 -14.12
CA PRO A 249 -9.64 22.54 -15.54
C PRO A 249 -8.53 21.52 -15.77
N ALA A 250 -7.44 21.58 -15.00
CA ALA A 250 -6.32 20.65 -15.13
C ALA A 250 -6.67 19.27 -14.55
N VAL A 251 -7.29 19.25 -13.36
CA VAL A 251 -7.74 18.02 -12.72
C VAL A 251 -8.77 17.28 -13.59
N ALA A 252 -9.70 18.00 -14.22
CA ALA A 252 -10.69 17.41 -15.10
C ALA A 252 -10.07 16.80 -16.36
N GLU A 253 -9.00 17.39 -16.92
CA GLU A 253 -8.27 16.82 -18.05
C GLU A 253 -7.64 15.47 -17.68
N ASP A 254 -6.97 15.40 -16.53
CA ASP A 254 -6.36 14.17 -16.01
C ASP A 254 -7.42 13.08 -15.72
N LEU A 255 -8.53 13.47 -15.07
CA LEU A 255 -9.64 12.56 -14.76
C LEU A 255 -10.29 12.01 -16.04
N VAL A 256 -10.58 12.86 -17.02
CA VAL A 256 -11.16 12.44 -18.30
C VAL A 256 -10.20 11.51 -19.05
N ALA A 257 -8.90 11.82 -19.08
CA ALA A 257 -7.89 10.98 -19.70
C ALA A 257 -7.82 9.58 -19.06
N ALA A 258 -8.02 9.51 -17.74
CA ALA A 258 -8.10 8.26 -16.99
C ALA A 258 -9.48 7.57 -17.02
N SER A 259 -10.47 8.13 -17.74
CA SER A 259 -11.88 7.69 -17.70
C SER A 259 -12.44 7.63 -16.27
N ALA A 260 -12.03 8.59 -15.44
CA ALA A 260 -12.38 8.72 -14.04
C ALA A 260 -13.16 10.03 -13.76
N PHE A 261 -13.72 10.12 -12.57
CA PHE A 261 -14.21 11.37 -11.97
C PHE A 261 -13.89 11.35 -10.48
N ALA A 262 -14.00 12.49 -9.80
CA ALA A 262 -13.75 12.55 -8.36
C ALA A 262 -14.81 13.37 -7.64
N THR A 263 -15.35 12.85 -6.54
CA THR A 263 -16.13 13.67 -5.62
C THR A 263 -15.19 14.46 -4.71
N LEU A 264 -15.60 15.65 -4.27
CA LEU A 264 -14.75 16.51 -3.44
C LEU A 264 -15.61 17.30 -2.45
N PHE A 265 -15.23 17.27 -1.18
CA PHE A 265 -15.61 18.26 -0.19
C PHE A 265 -14.36 19.07 0.22
N HIS A 266 -14.36 20.36 -0.10
CA HIS A 266 -13.24 21.26 0.22
C HIS A 266 -13.77 22.45 1.03
N ALA A 267 -13.29 22.60 2.25
CA ALA A 267 -13.79 23.56 3.21
C ALA A 267 -12.69 24.43 3.81
N ARG A 268 -13.06 25.66 4.13
CA ARG A 268 -12.27 26.61 4.91
C ARG A 268 -13.06 27.00 6.15
N VAL A 269 -12.42 26.91 7.31
CA VAL A 269 -13.02 27.19 8.61
C VAL A 269 -12.27 28.32 9.30
N THR A 270 -12.96 29.43 9.55
CA THR A 270 -12.39 30.61 10.21
C THR A 270 -12.16 30.34 11.69
N LEU A 271 -10.90 30.47 12.12
CA LEU A 271 -10.51 30.27 13.52
C LEU A 271 -11.17 31.32 14.43
N GLY A 272 -11.57 30.93 15.64
CA GLY A 272 -12.25 31.80 16.60
C GLY A 272 -13.73 32.10 16.32
N THR A 273 -14.22 32.00 15.07
CA THR A 273 -15.67 32.13 14.78
C THR A 273 -16.33 30.79 14.47
N GLY A 274 -15.59 29.81 13.97
CA GLY A 274 -16.13 28.52 13.53
C GLY A 274 -16.96 28.63 12.24
N ALA A 275 -16.87 29.75 11.51
CA ALA A 275 -17.55 29.91 10.23
C ALA A 275 -16.91 29.00 9.18
N VAL A 276 -17.71 28.13 8.57
CA VAL A 276 -17.33 27.17 7.53
C VAL A 276 -17.86 27.67 6.19
N GLU A 277 -16.98 27.81 5.22
CA GLU A 277 -17.29 27.95 3.80
C GLU A 277 -16.81 26.68 3.10
N ALA A 278 -17.63 26.08 2.24
CA ALA A 278 -17.25 24.83 1.57
C ALA A 278 -17.79 24.76 0.14
N VAL A 279 -17.02 24.09 -0.72
CA VAL A 279 -17.48 23.57 -2.02
C VAL A 279 -17.64 22.07 -1.89
N ASP A 280 -18.79 21.58 -2.33
CA ASP A 280 -19.10 20.16 -2.43
C ASP A 280 -19.33 19.84 -3.91
N ALA A 281 -18.34 19.22 -4.55
CA ALA A 281 -18.40 18.77 -5.94
C ALA A 281 -18.92 17.32 -5.99
N GLY A 282 -20.23 17.16 -5.78
CA GLY A 282 -20.91 15.86 -5.90
C GLY A 282 -20.58 14.84 -4.80
N HIS A 283 -20.00 15.27 -3.68
CA HIS A 283 -19.66 14.41 -2.55
C HIS A 283 -20.89 14.11 -1.68
N GLY A 284 -21.54 15.13 -1.10
CA GLY A 284 -22.85 15.01 -0.47
C GLY A 284 -22.94 14.13 0.79
N LEU A 285 -21.80 13.64 1.29
CA LEU A 285 -21.69 12.76 2.45
C LEU A 285 -21.16 13.51 3.68
N VAL A 286 -21.87 14.60 4.00
CA VAL A 286 -21.46 15.53 5.06
C VAL A 286 -22.56 15.68 6.10
N VAL A 287 -22.21 15.63 7.37
CA VAL A 287 -23.15 15.81 8.49
C VAL A 287 -22.65 16.89 9.44
N HIS A 288 -23.48 17.89 9.68
CA HIS A 288 -23.32 18.81 10.80
C HIS A 288 -24.08 18.25 12.00
N LEU A 289 -23.39 18.06 13.12
CA LEU A 289 -23.94 17.61 14.40
C LEU A 289 -23.82 18.75 15.42
N GLY A 290 -24.96 19.18 15.94
CA GLY A 290 -25.02 20.20 16.99
C GLY A 290 -24.61 19.65 18.36
N ALA A 291 -24.17 20.54 19.25
CA ALA A 291 -23.96 20.24 20.67
C ALA A 291 -25.22 19.66 21.36
N ASP A 292 -26.41 19.97 20.84
CA ASP A 292 -27.71 19.48 21.33
C ASP A 292 -28.16 18.13 20.76
N GLY A 293 -27.31 17.47 19.96
CA GLY A 293 -27.57 16.16 19.35
C GLY A 293 -28.37 16.21 18.05
N ARG A 294 -28.87 17.38 17.63
CA ARG A 294 -29.51 17.52 16.32
C ARG A 294 -28.46 17.42 15.22
N HIS A 295 -28.71 16.57 14.23
CA HIS A 295 -27.85 16.43 13.06
C HIS A 295 -28.59 16.81 11.78
N ARG A 296 -27.83 17.32 10.80
CA ARG A 296 -28.32 17.65 9.47
C ARG A 296 -27.30 17.19 8.43
N VAL A 297 -27.75 16.37 7.49
CA VAL A 297 -26.97 16.03 6.29
C VAL A 297 -26.93 17.24 5.36
N LEU A 298 -25.73 17.67 4.97
CA LEU A 298 -25.52 18.73 3.98
C LEU A 298 -25.44 18.07 2.61
N ARG A 299 -26.43 18.34 1.76
CA ARG A 299 -26.51 17.73 0.43
C ARG A 299 -25.71 18.55 -0.57
N SER A 300 -25.05 17.85 -1.49
CA SER A 300 -24.45 18.47 -2.67
C SER A 300 -25.52 18.83 -3.71
N HIS A 301 -25.26 19.90 -4.46
CA HIS A 301 -26.05 20.31 -5.62
C HIS A 301 -25.23 20.31 -6.91
N ASP A 302 -23.92 20.08 -6.81
CA ASP A 302 -23.03 20.08 -7.96
C ASP A 302 -22.66 18.65 -8.36
N LEU A 303 -22.08 18.51 -9.55
CA LEU A 303 -21.57 17.23 -10.06
C LEU A 303 -20.12 17.00 -9.65
N PRO A 304 -19.63 15.75 -9.65
CA PRO A 304 -18.22 15.44 -9.45
C PRO A 304 -17.27 16.23 -10.36
N LEU A 305 -16.02 16.39 -9.92
CA LEU A 305 -14.92 16.87 -10.77
C LEU A 305 -14.80 15.96 -12.01
N GLY A 306 -14.62 16.55 -13.18
CA GLY A 306 -14.59 15.83 -14.47
C GLY A 306 -15.98 15.60 -15.11
N LEU A 307 -17.07 15.76 -14.34
CA LEU A 307 -18.45 15.66 -14.85
C LEU A 307 -19.22 16.99 -14.82
N HIS A 308 -18.71 17.98 -14.11
CA HIS A 308 -19.37 19.27 -13.98
C HIS A 308 -19.31 20.10 -15.29
N PRO A 309 -20.37 20.85 -15.65
CA PRO A 309 -20.38 21.63 -16.87
C PRO A 309 -19.27 22.69 -16.86
N VAL A 310 -18.45 22.71 -17.93
CA VAL A 310 -17.34 23.64 -18.06
C VAL A 310 -17.85 25.09 -18.00
N GLY A 311 -17.28 25.87 -17.07
CA GLY A 311 -17.62 27.28 -16.88
C GLY A 311 -18.85 27.53 -16.00
N ALA A 312 -19.55 26.50 -15.53
CA ALA A 312 -20.57 26.65 -14.49
C ALA A 312 -19.91 26.97 -13.14
N ALA A 313 -20.55 27.82 -12.36
CA ALA A 313 -20.10 28.15 -11.01
C ALA A 313 -20.44 27.02 -10.04
N ARG A 314 -19.54 26.80 -9.07
CA ARG A 314 -19.75 25.86 -7.97
C ARG A 314 -20.62 26.49 -6.88
N SER A 315 -21.43 25.67 -6.23
CA SER A 315 -22.27 26.08 -5.11
C SER A 315 -21.43 26.19 -3.83
N VAL A 316 -21.54 27.31 -3.13
CA VAL A 316 -20.87 27.51 -1.83
C VAL A 316 -21.84 27.22 -0.69
N THR A 317 -21.49 26.23 0.12
CA THR A 317 -22.21 25.90 1.36
C THR A 317 -21.59 26.66 2.53
N THR A 318 -22.44 27.26 3.37
CA THR A 318 -22.02 27.94 4.59
C THR A 318 -22.66 27.31 5.82
N VAL A 319 -21.85 27.03 6.83
CA VAL A 319 -22.26 26.49 8.14
C VAL A 319 -21.48 27.22 9.22
N THR A 320 -22.01 27.31 10.44
CA THR A 320 -21.24 27.79 11.60
C THR A 320 -21.16 26.66 12.61
N LEU A 321 -19.94 26.28 12.98
CA LEU A 321 -19.69 25.37 14.08
C LEU A 321 -19.73 26.17 15.38
N ALA A 322 -20.83 26.04 16.12
CA ALA A 322 -20.90 26.55 17.48
C ALA A 322 -19.96 25.74 18.40
N PRO A 323 -19.56 26.27 19.57
CA PRO A 323 -18.83 25.49 20.57
C PRO A 323 -19.54 24.16 20.88
N GLY A 324 -18.82 23.05 20.80
CA GLY A 324 -19.35 21.69 20.99
C GLY A 324 -20.01 21.05 19.75
N ASP A 325 -20.09 21.76 18.61
CA ASP A 325 -20.54 21.20 17.34
C ASP A 325 -19.45 20.34 16.68
N ALA A 326 -19.90 19.48 15.77
CA ALA A 326 -19.04 18.66 14.91
C ALA A 326 -19.48 18.72 13.45
N LEU A 327 -18.52 18.60 12.54
CA LEU A 327 -18.71 18.32 11.13
C LEU A 327 -18.04 16.98 10.81
N LEU A 328 -18.83 16.04 10.32
CA LEU A 328 -18.38 14.73 9.85
C LEU A 328 -18.47 14.72 8.32
N VAL A 329 -17.38 14.33 7.67
CA VAL A 329 -17.28 14.19 6.21
C VAL A 329 -16.81 12.77 5.94
N ALA A 330 -17.48 12.03 5.06
CA ALA A 330 -17.17 10.63 4.81
C ALA A 330 -17.13 10.29 3.32
N SER A 331 -16.29 9.34 2.90
CA SER A 331 -16.38 8.73 1.57
C SER A 331 -17.58 7.78 1.48
N ASP A 332 -17.88 7.31 0.26
CA ASP A 332 -19.05 6.46 0.01
C ASP A 332 -18.96 5.08 0.67
N GLY A 333 -17.77 4.50 0.83
CA GLY A 333 -17.57 3.26 1.58
C GLY A 333 -18.01 3.34 3.05
N ALA A 334 -18.15 4.55 3.62
CA ALA A 334 -18.74 4.69 4.96
C ALA A 334 -20.22 4.28 5.01
N LEU A 335 -20.92 4.24 3.88
CA LEU A 335 -22.32 3.78 3.78
C LEU A 335 -22.43 2.27 4.00
N ASP A 336 -21.40 1.50 3.63
CA ASP A 336 -21.34 0.03 3.81
C ASP A 336 -21.29 -0.37 5.30
N LEU A 337 -20.94 0.57 6.18
CA LEU A 337 -20.90 0.33 7.62
C LEU A 337 -22.31 0.16 8.23
N GLY A 338 -23.34 0.64 7.54
CA GLY A 338 -24.74 0.60 7.94
C GLY A 338 -25.59 -0.19 6.96
N ASP A 339 -26.56 0.49 6.34
CA ASP A 339 -27.54 -0.11 5.43
C ASP A 339 -27.31 0.25 3.94
N GLY A 340 -26.16 0.85 3.63
CA GLY A 340 -25.84 1.33 2.28
C GLY A 340 -26.58 2.62 1.89
N THR A 341 -27.32 3.25 2.81
CA THR A 341 -28.04 4.50 2.55
C THR A 341 -27.47 5.67 3.33
N ILE A 342 -27.87 6.89 2.93
CA ILE A 342 -27.46 8.14 3.58
C ILE A 342 -27.85 8.21 5.07
N ASP A 343 -28.79 7.37 5.53
CA ASP A 343 -29.15 7.27 6.94
C ASP A 343 -27.99 6.75 7.80
N THR A 344 -27.06 5.99 7.20
CA THR A 344 -25.81 5.55 7.85
C THR A 344 -24.99 6.73 8.38
N LEU A 345 -24.97 7.87 7.69
CA LEU A 345 -24.28 9.06 8.17
C LEU A 345 -24.89 9.61 9.48
N SER A 346 -26.21 9.49 9.62
CA SER A 346 -26.91 9.86 10.85
C SER A 346 -26.58 8.91 12.00
N GLU A 347 -26.36 7.63 11.72
CA GLU A 347 -25.90 6.65 12.71
C GLU A 347 -24.46 6.91 13.15
N LEU A 348 -23.57 7.29 12.23
CA LEU A 348 -22.21 7.71 12.55
C LEU A 348 -22.22 8.95 13.44
N ALA A 349 -23.03 9.96 13.11
CA ALA A 349 -23.19 11.15 13.93
C ALA A 349 -23.69 10.83 15.35
N ARG A 350 -24.72 9.97 15.49
CA ARG A 350 -25.19 9.49 16.81
C ARG A 350 -24.12 8.68 17.56
N THR A 351 -23.25 7.98 16.84
CA THR A 351 -22.16 7.22 17.45
C THR A 351 -21.13 8.16 18.04
N PHE A 352 -20.73 9.19 17.29
CA PHE A 352 -19.86 10.24 17.82
C PHE A 352 -20.52 11.04 18.95
N GLU A 353 -21.82 11.34 18.86
CA GLU A 353 -22.55 12.04 19.92
C GLU A 353 -22.46 11.33 21.28
N ARG A 354 -22.50 9.99 21.28
CA ARG A 354 -22.40 9.18 22.51
C ARG A 354 -20.99 9.13 23.07
N THR A 355 -19.96 9.13 22.22
CA THR A 355 -18.56 9.02 22.66
C THR A 355 -17.97 10.37 23.01
N ARG A 356 -18.24 11.40 22.20
CA ARG A 356 -17.60 12.74 22.22
C ARG A 356 -16.07 12.66 22.31
N ASP A 357 -15.51 11.60 21.75
CA ASP A 357 -14.09 11.29 21.74
C ASP A 357 -13.69 10.89 20.33
N HIS A 358 -12.73 11.62 19.76
CA HIS A 358 -12.31 11.44 18.37
C HIS A 358 -11.68 10.06 18.16
N HIS A 359 -10.77 9.67 19.05
CA HIS A 359 -10.02 8.42 18.91
C HIS A 359 -10.94 7.21 19.02
N ALA A 360 -11.79 7.14 20.04
CA ALA A 360 -12.74 6.05 20.24
C ALA A 360 -13.76 5.96 19.09
N PHE A 361 -14.22 7.11 18.58
CA PHE A 361 -15.12 7.14 17.43
C PHE A 361 -14.44 6.62 16.16
N LEU A 362 -13.28 7.17 15.81
CA LEU A 362 -12.56 6.79 14.59
C LEU A 362 -12.08 5.33 14.66
N GLU A 363 -11.69 4.83 15.82
CA GLU A 363 -11.35 3.42 16.01
C GLU A 363 -12.57 2.51 15.82
N THR A 364 -13.76 2.96 16.27
CA THR A 364 -15.01 2.23 16.01
C THR A 364 -15.31 2.18 14.51
N VAL A 365 -15.09 3.28 13.78
CA VAL A 365 -15.24 3.31 12.30
C VAL A 365 -14.24 2.35 11.66
N ARG A 366 -12.96 2.41 12.05
CA ARG A 366 -11.89 1.57 11.51
C ARG A 366 -12.17 0.08 11.68
N LEU A 367 -12.62 -0.33 12.87
CA LEU A 367 -12.96 -1.72 13.15
C LEU A 367 -14.16 -2.20 12.33
N ARG A 368 -15.20 -1.37 12.16
CA ARG A 368 -16.36 -1.73 11.33
C ARG A 368 -15.99 -1.82 9.85
N ALA A 369 -15.15 -0.91 9.36
CA ALA A 369 -14.68 -0.92 7.98
C ALA A 369 -13.91 -2.21 7.66
N ALA A 370 -13.01 -2.63 8.56
CA ALA A 370 -12.25 -3.86 8.40
C ALA A 370 -13.13 -5.13 8.32
N GLU A 371 -14.35 -5.09 8.87
CA GLU A 371 -15.29 -6.22 8.85
C GLU A 371 -16.28 -6.19 7.68
N ARG A 372 -16.64 -5.01 7.17
CA ARG A 372 -17.84 -4.82 6.34
C ARG A 372 -17.64 -4.03 5.06
N ALA A 373 -16.57 -3.26 4.93
CA ALA A 373 -16.41 -2.35 3.81
C ALA A 373 -16.18 -3.11 2.50
N GLU A 374 -16.90 -2.71 1.46
CA GLU A 374 -16.70 -3.20 0.09
C GLU A 374 -15.99 -2.14 -0.78
N ASP A 375 -15.75 -0.96 -0.22
CA ASP A 375 -14.94 0.13 -0.79
C ASP A 375 -14.06 0.83 0.25
N ASP A 376 -13.24 1.77 -0.22
CA ASP A 376 -12.41 2.62 0.64
C ASP A 376 -13.28 3.39 1.65
N VAL A 377 -12.87 3.38 2.92
CA VAL A 377 -13.60 4.08 3.98
C VAL A 377 -12.73 5.16 4.59
N THR A 378 -13.06 6.42 4.30
CA THR A 378 -12.43 7.58 4.92
C THR A 378 -13.47 8.42 5.64
N VAL A 379 -13.20 8.72 6.92
CA VAL A 379 -14.05 9.61 7.72
C VAL A 379 -13.17 10.70 8.33
N VAL A 380 -13.48 11.94 8.01
CA VAL A 380 -12.89 13.14 8.60
C VAL A 380 -13.86 13.73 9.62
N LEU A 381 -13.37 13.95 10.82
CA LEU A 381 -14.11 14.55 11.92
C LEU A 381 -13.46 15.88 12.31
N LEU A 382 -14.24 16.95 12.23
CA LEU A 382 -13.89 18.28 12.70
C LEU A 382 -14.81 18.66 13.85
N THR A 383 -14.26 19.07 15.00
CA THR A 383 -15.04 19.57 16.14
C THR A 383 -14.56 20.93 16.58
N ARG A 384 -15.44 21.61 17.32
CA ARG A 384 -15.10 22.85 18.02
C ARG A 384 -15.17 22.65 19.52
N ASP A 385 -14.17 23.14 20.23
CA ASP A 385 -14.13 23.11 21.70
C ASP A 385 -15.36 23.82 22.29
N ALA A 386 -15.87 23.29 23.40
CA ALA A 386 -17.08 23.75 24.08
C ALA A 386 -16.88 25.03 24.91
#